data_AF-A0A848W2D9-F1
#
_entry.id   AF-A0A848W2D9-F1
#
_cell.length_a   1.000
_cell.length_b   1.000
_cell.length_c   1.000
_cell.angle_alpha   90.00
_cell.angle_beta   90.00
_cell.angle_gamma   90.00
#
_symmetry.space_group_name_H-M   'P 1'
#
loop_
_entity.id
_entity.type
_entity.pdbx_description
1 polymer ?
#
loop_
_entity_poly.entity_id
_entity_poly.type
_entity_poly.pdbx_seq_one_letter_code
_entity_poly.pdbx_strand_id
1 'polypeptide(L)'
;MDGIWPETPPRRHLGLSPDLPKNLTCYRGADPRRSLFEFAVTLVPYIVLWAAAWGALSISIWLSLAIAVPAGVFLMRLFLIQHDCGHGAFFRRRMINNWVGRCLGVLTQTPYYVWRRSHAIHHATSGNLDKRGVGDIIVLTVAEYCALPWYRRLAYRVYRHPVTIFGFAPAYIFLLRNRVPPGISRASGRFWISAMGTN
;
A
#
# COMPACT_ATOMS: atom_id res chain seq x y z
N MET A 1 -38.79 -9.33 -18.28
CA MET A 1 -37.92 -10.45 -17.86
C MET A 1 -37.51 -10.12 -16.45
N ASP A 2 -38.43 -10.40 -15.54
CA ASP A 2 -38.42 -10.00 -14.15
C ASP A 2 -38.27 -11.28 -13.36
N GLY A 3 -37.25 -11.37 -12.49
CA GLY A 3 -37.16 -12.48 -11.52
C GLY A 3 -35.88 -13.33 -11.52
N ILE A 4 -34.71 -12.81 -11.90
CA ILE A 4 -33.43 -13.56 -11.73
C ILE A 4 -32.71 -13.21 -10.41
N TRP A 5 -33.14 -12.16 -9.69
CA TRP A 5 -32.54 -11.79 -8.40
C TRP A 5 -33.53 -12.03 -7.26
N PRO A 6 -33.18 -12.82 -6.23
CA PRO A 6 -33.95 -12.78 -4.99
C PRO A 6 -33.95 -11.35 -4.46
N GLU A 7 -35.09 -10.88 -3.95
CA GLU A 7 -35.17 -9.58 -3.29
C GLU A 7 -34.03 -9.45 -2.28
N THR A 8 -33.33 -8.31 -2.28
CA THR A 8 -32.30 -8.04 -1.27
C THR A 8 -32.94 -8.23 0.10
N PRO A 9 -32.45 -9.16 0.95
CA PRO A 9 -33.03 -9.34 2.27
C PRO A 9 -33.00 -7.99 3.00
N PRO A 10 -34.02 -7.68 3.81
CA PRO A 10 -34.06 -6.43 4.56
C PRO A 10 -32.73 -6.26 5.28
N ARG A 11 -32.11 -5.08 5.15
CA ARG A 11 -30.84 -4.77 5.82
C ARG A 11 -31.01 -5.13 7.28
N ARG A 12 -30.42 -6.25 7.72
CA ARG A 12 -30.33 -6.59 9.12
C ARG A 12 -29.46 -5.50 9.71
N HIS A 13 -30.07 -4.51 10.35
CA HIS A 13 -29.35 -3.60 11.21
C HIS A 13 -28.77 -4.48 12.31
N LEU A 14 -27.55 -4.98 12.09
CA LEU A 14 -26.68 -5.41 13.16
C LEU A 14 -26.56 -4.16 14.03
N GLY A 15 -27.40 -4.09 15.07
CA GLY A 15 -27.45 -2.96 15.98
C GLY A 15 -26.09 -2.86 16.63
N LEU A 16 -25.20 -2.05 16.05
CA LEU A 16 -23.96 -1.68 16.71
C LEU A 16 -24.38 -1.04 18.02
N SER A 17 -23.84 -1.54 19.14
CA SER A 17 -24.12 -0.95 20.44
C SER A 17 -23.91 0.57 20.36
N PRO A 18 -24.84 1.40 20.84
CA PRO A 18 -24.68 2.85 20.87
C PRO A 18 -23.38 3.30 21.54
N ASP A 19 -22.85 2.46 22.44
CA ASP A 19 -21.61 2.70 23.18
C ASP A 19 -20.34 2.32 22.41
N LEU A 20 -20.45 1.63 21.26
CA LEU A 20 -19.29 1.16 20.49
C LEU A 20 -18.32 2.32 20.13
N PRO A 21 -18.76 3.48 19.60
CA PRO A 21 -17.84 4.58 19.31
C PRO A 21 -17.16 5.12 20.57
N LYS A 22 -17.87 5.13 21.71
CA LYS A 22 -17.35 5.57 23.00
C LYS A 22 -16.29 4.60 23.52
N ASN A 23 -16.56 3.30 23.45
CA ASN A 23 -15.64 2.24 23.87
C ASN A 23 -14.37 2.19 23.02
N LEU A 24 -14.43 2.63 21.76
CA LEU A 24 -13.27 2.67 20.86
C LEU A 24 -12.41 3.95 21.00
N THR A 25 -12.85 4.96 21.77
CA THR A 25 -12.09 6.22 21.90
C THR A 25 -10.70 6.03 22.51
N CYS A 26 -10.53 5.07 23.43
CA CYS A 26 -9.23 4.77 24.04
C CYS A 26 -8.20 4.22 23.03
N TYR A 27 -8.67 3.63 21.91
CA TYR A 27 -7.81 3.12 20.83
C TYR A 27 -7.59 4.13 19.69
N ARG A 28 -8.17 5.32 19.78
CA ARG A 28 -8.15 6.31 18.70
C ARG A 28 -6.81 7.05 18.58
N GLY A 29 -6.01 7.07 19.66
CA GLY A 29 -4.78 7.85 19.75
C GLY A 29 -3.51 7.03 19.55
N ALA A 30 -2.50 7.64 18.94
CA ALA A 30 -1.16 7.06 18.87
C ALA A 30 -0.46 7.06 20.25
N ASP A 31 0.20 5.95 20.58
CA ASP A 31 1.13 5.85 21.71
C ASP A 31 2.57 6.13 21.24
N PRO A 32 3.18 7.28 21.58
CA PRO A 32 4.51 7.64 21.11
C PRO A 32 5.61 6.65 21.52
N ARG A 33 5.47 5.98 22.67
CA ARG A 33 6.46 5.01 23.13
C ARG A 33 6.42 3.78 22.23
N ARG A 34 5.21 3.31 21.92
CA ARG A 34 5.02 2.20 20.97
C ARG A 34 5.49 2.58 19.57
N SER A 35 5.13 3.76 19.07
CA SER A 35 5.56 4.22 17.74
C SER A 35 7.08 4.27 17.61
N LEU A 36 7.78 4.80 18.62
CA LEU A 36 9.25 4.87 18.61
C LEU A 36 9.88 3.48 18.69
N PHE A 37 9.35 2.61 19.55
CA PHE A 37 9.82 1.23 19.66
C PHE A 37 9.66 0.47 18.35
N GLU A 38 8.47 0.50 17.75
CA GLU A 38 8.16 -0.16 16.47
C GLU A 38 9.04 0.37 15.33
N PHE A 39 9.29 1.68 15.31
CA PHE A 39 10.18 2.30 14.35
C PHE A 39 11.63 1.82 14.53
N ALA A 40 12.16 1.85 15.77
CA ALA A 40 13.54 1.47 16.06
C ALA A 40 13.80 -0.03 15.81
N VAL A 41 12.92 -0.91 16.29
CA VAL A 41 13.03 -2.37 16.13
C VAL A 41 12.80 -2.81 14.67
N THR A 42 12.40 -1.90 13.80
CA THR A 42 12.28 -2.17 12.36
C THR A 42 13.43 -1.56 11.58
N LEU A 43 13.76 -0.29 11.81
CA LEU A 43 14.79 0.44 11.07
C LEU A 43 16.20 -0.05 11.39
N VAL A 44 16.50 -0.33 12.65
CA VAL A 44 17.86 -0.75 13.06
C VAL A 44 18.22 -2.10 12.44
N PRO A 45 17.41 -3.17 12.56
CA PRO A 45 17.71 -4.43 11.90
C PRO A 45 17.78 -4.31 10.38
N TYR A 46 16.92 -3.49 9.76
CA TYR A 46 17.00 -3.23 8.32
C TYR A 46 18.37 -2.69 7.91
N ILE A 47 18.87 -1.65 8.58
CA ILE A 47 20.17 -1.03 8.26
C ILE A 47 21.31 -2.04 8.46
N VAL A 48 21.27 -2.80 9.56
CA VAL A 48 22.28 -3.82 9.86
C VAL A 48 22.29 -4.90 8.78
N LEU A 49 21.13 -5.44 8.42
CA LEU A 49 21.02 -6.49 7.38
C LEU A 49 21.40 -5.95 6.00
N TRP A 50 21.03 -4.72 5.67
CA TRP A 50 21.41 -4.08 4.41
C TRP A 50 22.93 -3.91 4.32
N ALA A 51 23.58 -3.41 5.37
CA ALA A 51 25.03 -3.26 5.42
C ALA A 51 25.74 -4.62 5.37
N ALA A 52 25.20 -5.64 6.06
CA ALA A 52 25.74 -7.00 6.01
C ALA A 52 25.60 -7.62 4.62
N ALA A 53 24.45 -7.44 3.94
CA ALA A 53 24.24 -7.91 2.58
C ALA A 53 25.22 -7.22 1.60
N TRP A 54 25.42 -5.91 1.75
CA TRP A 54 26.40 -5.15 0.96
C TRP A 54 27.83 -5.67 1.18
N GLY A 55 28.25 -5.84 2.43
CA GLY A 55 29.57 -6.38 2.77
C GLY A 55 29.77 -7.82 2.27
N ALA A 56 28.72 -8.64 2.28
CA ALA A 56 28.77 -10.01 1.78
C ALA A 56 28.97 -10.12 0.26
N LEU A 57 28.76 -9.05 -0.52
CA LEU A 57 28.99 -9.06 -1.97
C LEU A 57 30.45 -9.37 -2.33
N SER A 58 31.41 -8.97 -1.49
CA SER A 58 32.84 -9.27 -1.71
C SER A 58 33.19 -10.73 -1.41
N ILE A 59 32.30 -11.46 -0.73
CA ILE A 59 32.48 -12.86 -0.33
C ILE A 59 31.72 -13.79 -1.28
N SER A 60 30.40 -13.56 -1.43
CA SER A 60 29.53 -14.36 -2.27
C SER A 60 28.22 -13.63 -2.56
N ILE A 61 27.85 -13.58 -3.84
CA ILE A 61 26.55 -13.06 -4.26
C ILE A 61 25.39 -13.84 -3.62
N TRP A 62 25.52 -15.16 -3.46
CA TRP A 62 24.47 -16.00 -2.87
C TRP A 62 24.27 -15.73 -1.38
N LEU A 63 25.36 -15.45 -0.65
CA LEU A 63 25.27 -15.03 0.76
C LEU A 63 24.61 -13.66 0.88
N SER A 64 24.99 -12.70 0.02
CA SER A 64 24.35 -11.39 -0.05
C SER A 64 22.85 -11.51 -0.31
N LEU A 65 22.44 -12.33 -1.29
CA LEU A 65 21.03 -12.60 -1.59
C LEU A 65 20.30 -13.25 -0.42
N ALA A 66 20.93 -14.20 0.28
CA ALA A 66 20.34 -14.84 1.45
C ALA A 66 20.08 -13.85 2.60
N ILE A 67 20.98 -12.88 2.83
CA ILE A 67 20.80 -11.80 3.82
C ILE A 67 19.77 -10.76 3.34
N ALA A 68 19.68 -10.53 2.03
CA ALA A 68 18.72 -9.59 1.45
C ALA A 68 17.26 -10.02 1.68
N VAL A 69 16.98 -11.34 1.78
CA VAL A 69 15.62 -11.84 2.06
C VAL A 69 15.05 -11.31 3.37
N PRO A 70 15.69 -11.52 4.55
CA PRO A 70 15.19 -10.93 5.80
C PRO A 70 15.26 -9.39 5.79
N ALA A 71 16.22 -8.77 5.10
CA ALA A 71 16.24 -7.31 4.92
C ALA A 71 14.96 -6.83 4.21
N GLY A 72 14.50 -7.55 3.19
CA GLY A 72 13.25 -7.29 2.47
C GLY A 72 12.00 -7.37 3.36
N VAL A 73 11.98 -8.28 4.34
CA VAL A 73 10.89 -8.37 5.33
C VAL A 73 10.84 -7.11 6.21
N PHE A 74 11.99 -6.64 6.69
CA PHE A 74 12.05 -5.38 7.45
C PHE A 74 11.71 -4.17 6.57
N LEU A 75 12.11 -4.17 5.30
CA LEU A 75 11.72 -3.11 4.35
C LEU A 75 10.21 -3.06 4.13
N MET A 76 9.55 -4.21 4.02
CA MET A 76 8.09 -4.30 3.98
C MET A 76 7.48 -3.71 5.25
N ARG A 77 8.03 -4.00 6.43
CA ARG A 77 7.55 -3.43 7.70
C ARG A 77 7.78 -1.92 7.78
N LEU A 78 8.88 -1.38 7.23
CA LEU A 78 9.06 0.06 7.06
C LEU A 78 7.98 0.67 6.15
N PHE A 79 7.59 -0.02 5.07
CA PHE A 79 6.46 0.40 4.23
C PHE A 79 5.14 0.42 5.01
N LEU A 80 4.88 -0.55 5.89
CA LEU A 80 3.70 -0.52 6.77
C LEU A 80 3.71 0.69 7.73
N ILE A 81 4.86 1.02 8.30
CA ILE A 81 5.01 2.22 9.14
C ILE A 81 4.77 3.50 8.32
N GLN A 82 5.33 3.58 7.12
CA GLN A 82 5.07 4.68 6.19
C GLN A 82 3.58 4.78 5.83
N HIS A 83 2.92 3.66 5.63
CA HIS A 83 1.49 3.58 5.36
C HIS A 83 0.67 4.21 6.49
N ASP A 84 0.97 3.85 7.73
CA ASP A 84 0.29 4.39 8.91
C ASP A 84 0.58 5.88 9.13
N CYS A 85 1.80 6.31 8.76
CA CYS A 85 2.12 7.73 8.67
C CYS A 85 1.25 8.44 7.61
N GLY A 86 0.97 7.79 6.48
CA GLY A 86 0.09 8.28 5.42
C GLY A 86 -1.34 8.58 5.92
N HIS A 87 -1.84 7.71 6.79
CA HIS A 87 -3.10 7.88 7.52
C HIS A 87 -3.01 8.91 8.65
N GLY A 88 -1.80 9.26 9.09
CA GLY A 88 -1.56 10.15 10.22
C GLY A 88 -1.79 9.48 11.58
N ALA A 89 -1.77 8.15 11.62
CA ALA A 89 -2.10 7.35 12.80
C ALA A 89 -0.86 6.86 13.56
N PHE A 90 0.32 6.83 12.92
CA PHE A 90 1.51 6.26 13.56
C PHE A 90 2.06 7.12 14.70
N PHE A 91 2.19 8.43 14.52
CA PHE A 91 2.56 9.40 15.56
C PHE A 91 1.40 10.34 15.93
N ARG A 92 1.40 10.89 17.15
CA ARG A 92 0.39 11.87 17.59
C ARG A 92 0.35 13.14 16.73
N ARG A 93 1.51 13.60 16.25
CA ARG A 93 1.63 14.83 15.46
C ARG A 93 1.67 14.49 13.97
N ARG A 94 0.69 15.00 13.21
CA ARG A 94 0.61 14.84 11.74
C ARG A 94 1.87 15.32 11.01
N MET A 95 2.55 16.35 11.51
CA MET A 95 3.80 16.85 10.94
C MET A 95 4.93 15.80 11.02
N ILE A 96 5.04 15.07 12.15
CA ILE A 96 6.04 14.00 12.32
C ILE A 96 5.74 12.85 11.35
N ASN A 97 4.47 12.42 11.27
CA ASN A 97 4.05 11.41 10.29
C ASN A 97 4.43 11.81 8.85
N ASN A 98 4.22 13.09 8.49
CA ASN A 98 4.54 13.55 7.15
C ASN A 98 6.05 13.49 6.85
N TRP A 99 6.91 13.83 7.81
CA TRP A 99 8.36 13.77 7.60
C TRP A 99 8.89 12.35 7.63
N VAL A 100 8.50 11.54 8.62
CA VAL A 100 8.90 10.14 8.69
C VAL A 100 8.47 9.39 7.43
N GLY A 101 7.23 9.58 6.99
CA GLY A 101 6.73 8.97 5.75
C GLY A 101 7.50 9.39 4.50
N ARG A 102 7.97 10.65 4.41
CA ARG A 102 8.84 11.11 3.29
C ARG A 102 10.22 10.45 3.34
N CYS A 103 10.84 10.37 4.51
CA CYS A 103 12.15 9.74 4.67
C CYS A 103 12.09 8.25 4.35
N LEU A 104 11.06 7.55 4.86
CA LEU A 104 10.81 6.15 4.53
C LEU A 104 10.45 5.98 3.05
N GLY A 105 9.86 6.98 2.40
CA GLY A 105 9.52 6.94 0.97
C GLY A 105 10.75 6.70 0.09
N VAL A 106 11.90 7.27 0.48
CA VAL A 106 13.19 7.04 -0.19
C VAL A 106 13.62 5.57 -0.04
N LEU A 107 13.59 5.04 1.19
CA LEU A 107 14.00 3.65 1.45
C LEU A 107 13.07 2.64 0.77
N THR A 108 11.75 2.89 0.84
CA THR A 108 10.71 2.01 0.31
C THR A 108 10.40 2.27 -1.15
N GLN A 109 11.15 3.17 -1.81
CA GLN A 109 11.00 3.40 -3.23
C GLN A 109 9.56 3.81 -3.61
N THR A 110 8.96 4.64 -2.75
CA THR A 110 7.55 5.01 -2.79
C THR A 110 7.38 6.51 -2.55
N PRO A 111 6.97 7.28 -3.57
CA PRO A 111 6.88 8.74 -3.48
C PRO A 111 5.73 9.14 -2.55
N TYR A 112 6.09 9.43 -1.30
CA TYR A 112 5.16 9.46 -0.18
C TYR A 112 3.95 10.38 -0.39
N TYR A 113 4.14 11.58 -0.96
CA TYR A 113 3.01 12.52 -1.13
C TYR A 113 2.00 12.02 -2.15
N VAL A 114 2.46 11.53 -3.32
CA VAL A 114 1.54 11.04 -4.35
C VAL A 114 0.92 9.71 -3.91
N TRP A 115 1.74 8.82 -3.35
CA TRP A 115 1.28 7.54 -2.82
C TRP A 115 0.21 7.75 -1.74
N ARG A 116 0.45 8.62 -0.75
CA ARG A 116 -0.51 8.92 0.31
C ARG A 116 -1.85 9.40 -0.26
N ARG A 117 -1.82 10.26 -1.28
CA ARG A 117 -3.04 10.78 -1.91
C ARG A 117 -3.80 9.68 -2.64
N SER A 118 -3.14 8.89 -3.49
CA SER A 118 -3.80 7.77 -4.18
C SER A 118 -4.31 6.73 -3.20
N HIS A 119 -3.57 6.49 -2.13
CA HIS A 119 -3.93 5.53 -1.09
C HIS A 119 -5.16 5.97 -0.29
N ALA A 120 -5.26 7.26 0.05
CA ALA A 120 -6.46 7.80 0.68
C ALA A 120 -7.70 7.69 -0.24
N ILE A 121 -7.54 7.88 -1.56
CA ILE A 121 -8.62 7.66 -2.53
C ILE A 121 -9.01 6.19 -2.57
N HIS A 122 -8.02 5.29 -2.69
CA HIS A 122 -8.24 3.84 -2.66
C HIS A 122 -9.05 3.41 -1.43
N HIS A 123 -8.68 3.85 -0.22
CA HIS A 123 -9.46 3.52 0.97
C HIS A 123 -10.88 4.09 0.97
N ALA A 124 -11.09 5.26 0.37
CA ALA A 124 -12.41 5.87 0.27
C ALA A 124 -13.31 5.22 -0.79
N THR A 125 -12.73 4.51 -1.77
CA THR A 125 -13.46 3.93 -2.90
C THR A 125 -13.37 2.40 -2.99
N SER A 126 -12.55 1.76 -2.17
CA SER A 126 -12.38 0.30 -2.18
C SER A 126 -13.71 -0.41 -1.92
N GLY A 127 -14.05 -1.37 -2.78
CA GLY A 127 -15.32 -2.08 -2.75
C GLY A 127 -16.51 -1.29 -3.34
N ASN A 128 -16.30 -0.09 -3.86
CA ASN A 128 -17.32 0.69 -4.54
C ASN A 128 -17.27 0.46 -6.06
N LEU A 129 -18.29 -0.20 -6.61
CA LEU A 129 -18.36 -0.53 -8.04
C LEU A 129 -18.43 0.71 -8.96
N ASP A 130 -18.90 1.85 -8.45
CA ASP A 130 -19.05 3.09 -9.21
C ASP A 130 -17.79 3.96 -9.20
N LYS A 131 -16.82 3.67 -8.32
CA LYS A 131 -15.63 4.51 -8.11
C LYS A 131 -14.33 3.70 -8.18
N ARG A 132 -14.08 3.04 -9.31
CA ARG A 132 -12.89 2.20 -9.51
C ARG A 132 -11.71 3.00 -10.08
N GLY A 133 -10.48 2.57 -9.75
CA GLY A 133 -9.31 2.74 -10.63
C GLY A 133 -8.09 3.43 -10.01
N VAL A 134 -8.26 4.26 -8.98
CA VAL A 134 -7.10 4.92 -8.33
C VAL A 134 -6.62 4.06 -7.17
N GLY A 135 -5.45 3.44 -7.33
CA GLY A 135 -4.86 2.57 -6.31
C GLY A 135 -5.55 1.21 -6.16
N ASP A 136 -6.54 0.91 -7.01
CA ASP A 136 -7.28 -0.34 -6.99
C ASP A 136 -6.67 -1.43 -7.87
N ILE A 137 -6.94 -2.67 -7.50
CA ILE A 137 -6.80 -3.83 -8.38
C ILE A 137 -8.11 -3.96 -9.16
N ILE A 138 -8.04 -4.22 -10.46
CA ILE A 138 -9.23 -4.39 -11.29
C ILE A 138 -9.96 -5.66 -10.84
N VAL A 139 -11.18 -5.49 -10.34
CA VAL A 139 -12.08 -6.57 -9.98
C VAL A 139 -13.36 -6.41 -10.78
N LEU A 140 -13.71 -7.45 -11.51
CA LEU A 140 -14.95 -7.53 -12.29
C LEU A 140 -16.03 -8.24 -11.50
N THR A 141 -17.28 -7.81 -11.67
CA THR A 141 -18.44 -8.60 -11.24
C THR A 141 -18.55 -9.86 -12.11
N VAL A 142 -19.33 -10.85 -11.63
CA VAL A 142 -19.60 -12.06 -12.42
C VAL A 142 -20.26 -11.71 -13.75
N ALA A 143 -21.23 -10.78 -13.74
CA ALA A 143 -21.91 -10.31 -14.95
C ALA A 143 -20.92 -9.65 -15.93
N GLU A 144 -20.06 -8.76 -15.44
CA GLU A 144 -19.01 -8.11 -16.25
C GLU A 144 -18.07 -9.14 -16.87
N TYR A 145 -17.61 -10.14 -16.09
CA TYR A 145 -16.73 -11.19 -16.57
C TYR A 145 -17.39 -12.08 -17.63
N CYS A 146 -18.66 -12.46 -17.41
CA CYS A 146 -19.45 -13.23 -18.36
C CYS A 146 -19.78 -12.46 -19.64
N ALA A 147 -19.85 -11.12 -19.59
CA ALA A 147 -20.02 -10.29 -20.78
C ALA A 147 -18.74 -10.19 -21.64
N LEU A 148 -17.56 -10.55 -21.10
CA LEU A 148 -16.30 -10.48 -21.86
C LEU A 148 -16.16 -11.60 -22.89
N PRO A 149 -15.55 -11.33 -24.06
CA PRO A 149 -15.10 -12.37 -24.98
C PRO A 149 -13.96 -13.19 -24.37
N TRP A 150 -13.76 -14.42 -24.87
CA TRP A 150 -12.85 -15.41 -24.26
C TRP A 150 -11.42 -14.91 -24.06
N TYR A 151 -10.86 -14.14 -25.00
CA TYR A 151 -9.50 -13.62 -24.90
C TYR A 151 -9.35 -12.58 -23.78
N ARG A 152 -10.38 -11.75 -23.53
CA ARG A 152 -10.39 -10.81 -22.39
C ARG A 152 -10.58 -11.54 -21.07
N ARG A 153 -11.35 -12.64 -21.06
CA ARG A 153 -11.45 -13.52 -19.88
C ARG A 153 -10.11 -14.18 -19.56
N LEU A 154 -9.36 -14.61 -20.58
CA LEU A 154 -8.00 -15.14 -20.41
C LEU A 154 -7.04 -14.06 -19.90
N ALA A 155 -7.04 -12.87 -20.51
CA ALA A 155 -6.23 -11.74 -20.06
C ALA A 155 -6.53 -11.35 -18.60
N TYR A 156 -7.81 -11.34 -18.21
CA TYR A 156 -8.21 -11.09 -16.82
C TYR A 156 -7.70 -12.18 -15.87
N ARG A 157 -7.74 -13.47 -16.26
CA ARG A 157 -7.16 -14.56 -15.46
C ARG A 157 -5.65 -14.42 -15.31
N VAL A 158 -4.94 -14.07 -16.37
CA VAL A 158 -3.49 -13.80 -16.33
C VAL A 158 -3.19 -12.61 -15.43
N TYR A 159 -3.93 -11.51 -15.57
CA TYR A 159 -3.83 -10.34 -14.69
C TYR A 159 -4.07 -10.71 -13.22
N ARG A 160 -5.07 -11.55 -12.93
CA ARG A 160 -5.44 -11.99 -11.58
C ARG A 160 -4.61 -13.17 -11.04
N HIS A 161 -3.69 -13.71 -11.83
CA HIS A 161 -2.86 -14.83 -11.43
C HIS A 161 -1.92 -14.42 -10.27
N PRO A 162 -1.68 -15.27 -9.25
CA PRO A 162 -0.84 -14.91 -8.10
C PRO A 162 0.56 -14.44 -8.48
N VAL A 163 1.21 -15.10 -9.46
CA VAL A 163 2.54 -14.68 -9.95
C VAL A 163 2.51 -13.27 -10.55
N THR A 164 1.41 -12.88 -11.19
CA THR A 164 1.23 -11.53 -11.75
C THR A 164 1.01 -10.52 -10.63
N ILE A 165 0.08 -10.79 -9.70
CA ILE A 165 -0.30 -9.84 -8.64
C ILE A 165 0.77 -9.70 -7.55
N PHE A 166 1.54 -10.75 -7.25
CA PHE A 166 2.55 -10.74 -6.20
C PHE A 166 3.99 -10.68 -6.71
N GLY A 167 4.23 -10.97 -8.00
CA GLY A 167 5.56 -10.87 -8.62
C GLY A 167 5.66 -9.66 -9.55
N PHE A 168 5.04 -9.75 -10.73
CA PHE A 168 5.23 -8.76 -11.79
C PHE A 168 4.63 -7.39 -11.49
N ALA A 169 3.42 -7.33 -10.94
CA ALA A 169 2.74 -6.07 -10.67
C ALA A 169 3.45 -5.23 -9.58
N PRO A 170 3.87 -5.79 -8.43
CA PRO A 170 4.66 -5.05 -7.46
C PRO A 170 5.99 -4.59 -8.03
N ALA A 171 6.71 -5.44 -8.76
CA ALA A 171 7.95 -5.07 -9.42
C ALA A 171 7.76 -3.87 -10.37
N TYR A 172 6.72 -3.90 -11.22
CA TYR A 172 6.36 -2.78 -12.08
C TYR A 172 6.04 -1.51 -11.27
N ILE A 173 5.27 -1.64 -10.18
CA ILE A 173 4.84 -0.48 -9.38
C ILE A 173 6.05 0.20 -8.71
N PHE A 174 6.85 -0.55 -7.95
CA PHE A 174 7.91 0.01 -7.13
C PHE A 174 9.16 0.40 -7.95
N LEU A 175 9.49 -0.37 -8.99
CA LEU A 175 10.68 -0.09 -9.81
C LEU A 175 10.41 0.94 -10.91
N LEU A 176 9.20 0.97 -11.49
CA LEU A 176 8.91 1.80 -12.67
C LEU A 176 7.82 2.84 -12.41
N ARG A 177 6.61 2.42 -12.02
CA ARG A 177 5.46 3.34 -11.93
C ARG A 177 5.68 4.46 -10.92
N ASN A 178 6.27 4.14 -9.77
CA ASN A 178 6.58 5.11 -8.72
C ASN A 178 7.62 6.14 -9.17
N ARG A 179 8.40 5.88 -10.24
CA ARG A 179 9.40 6.80 -10.82
C ARG A 179 8.79 7.97 -11.59
N VAL A 180 7.49 7.91 -11.90
CA VAL A 180 6.86 8.89 -12.77
C VAL A 180 5.56 9.39 -12.14
N PRO A 181 5.36 10.71 -12.01
CA PRO A 181 4.12 11.22 -11.45
C PRO A 181 2.93 10.90 -12.36
N PRO A 182 1.77 10.56 -11.77
CA PRO A 182 0.55 10.33 -12.55
C PRO A 182 0.17 11.58 -13.35
N GLY A 183 0.00 11.44 -14.66
CA GLY A 183 -0.35 12.54 -15.55
C GLY A 183 0.81 13.52 -15.75
N ILE A 184 1.93 13.04 -16.28
CA ILE A 184 3.20 13.77 -16.55
C ILE A 184 2.98 15.22 -17.02
N SER A 185 2.08 15.44 -17.97
CA SER A 185 1.79 16.75 -18.57
C SER A 185 0.91 17.68 -17.72
N ARG A 186 0.26 17.18 -16.67
CA ARG A 186 -0.65 17.93 -15.77
C ARG A 186 -0.25 17.82 -14.29
N ALA A 187 0.88 17.18 -13.99
CA ALA A 187 1.35 16.95 -12.64
C ALA A 187 1.84 18.26 -12.02
N SER A 188 1.31 18.62 -10.85
CA SER A 188 1.75 19.83 -10.14
C SER A 188 3.18 19.68 -9.61
N GLY A 189 3.88 20.79 -9.36
CA GLY A 189 5.26 20.76 -8.86
C GLY A 189 5.46 19.91 -7.60
N ARG A 190 4.45 19.80 -6.73
CA ARG A 190 4.49 18.92 -5.55
C ARG A 190 4.52 17.43 -5.90
N PHE A 191 3.89 17.02 -7.01
CA PHE A 191 3.95 15.64 -7.49
C PHE A 191 5.33 15.31 -8.05
N TRP A 192 5.92 16.23 -8.80
CA TRP A 192 7.29 16.09 -9.30
C TRP A 192 8.32 16.04 -8.17
N ILE A 193 8.24 16.96 -7.19
CA ILE A 193 9.12 16.96 -6.02
C ILE A 193 9.00 15.65 -5.23
N SER A 194 7.80 15.08 -5.11
CA SER A 194 7.66 13.79 -4.43
C SER A 194 8.15 12.62 -5.29
N ALA A 195 7.81 12.58 -6.58
CA ALA A 195 8.22 11.52 -7.49
C ALA A 195 9.73 11.50 -7.75
N MET A 196 10.40 12.65 -7.64
CA MET A 196 11.86 12.75 -7.87
C MET A 196 12.66 12.84 -6.57
N GLY A 197 12.12 13.51 -5.54
CA GLY A 197 12.85 13.81 -4.30
C GLY A 197 12.53 12.92 -3.11
N THR A 198 11.51 12.06 -3.20
CA THR A 198 11.19 11.05 -2.16
C THR A 198 11.13 9.64 -2.73
N ASN A 199 11.94 9.40 -3.75
CA ASN A 199 11.97 8.16 -4.51
C ASN A 199 13.35 7.54 -4.46
#